data_AF-A0A5E6MPV6-F1
#
_entry.id   AF-A0A5E6MPV6-F1
#
_cell.length_a   1.000
_cell.length_b   1.000
_cell.length_c   1.000
_cell.angle_alpha   90.00
_cell.angle_beta   90.00
_cell.angle_gamma   90.00
#
_symmetry.space_group_name_H-M   'P 1'
#
loop_
_entity.id
_entity.type
_entity.pdbx_description
1 polymer ?
#
loop_
_entity_poly.entity_id
_entity_poly.type
_entity_poly.pdbx_seq_one_letter_code
_entity_poly.pdbx_strand_id
1 'polypeptide(L)'
;MWFQQEECPADDEELGRVLLSWLTRKPEELPLESFCEEGGWPGPWEGHVDEIRRSCDRVVAVVSVSFEERVSACCDLGSAKEELGYHGIPRYGRLEIAIDSRTGDRTVRPLP
;
A
#
# COMPACT_ATOMS: atom_id res chain seq x y z
N MET A 1 6.67 -5.14 32.10
CA MET A 1 5.20 -5.00 32.19
C MET A 1 4.65 -5.21 30.79
N TRP A 2 3.87 -6.26 30.58
CA TRP A 2 3.18 -6.51 29.31
C TRP A 2 1.75 -6.00 29.49
N PHE A 3 1.37 -4.98 28.73
CA PHE A 3 -0.03 -4.55 28.67
C PHE A 3 -0.80 -5.62 27.91
N GLN A 4 -1.75 -6.29 28.57
CA GLN A 4 -2.75 -7.09 27.90
C GLN A 4 -3.53 -6.16 26.98
N GLN A 5 -3.38 -6.33 25.66
CA GLN A 5 -4.20 -5.64 24.69
C GLN A 5 -5.64 -6.14 24.86
N GLU A 6 -6.56 -5.23 25.16
CA GLU A 6 -7.99 -5.54 25.17
C GLU A 6 -8.42 -5.79 23.72
N GLU A 7 -8.56 -7.08 23.38
CA GLU A 7 -9.04 -7.53 22.08
C GLU A 7 -10.55 -7.26 21.99
N CYS A 8 -10.92 -6.22 21.25
CA CYS A 8 -12.31 -5.95 20.93
C CYS A 8 -12.85 -7.04 19.95
N PRO A 9 -14.10 -7.51 20.07
CA PRO A 9 -14.65 -8.53 19.17
C PRO A 9 -14.98 -7.92 17.81
N ALA A 10 -14.23 -8.28 16.79
CA ALA A 10 -14.54 -8.07 15.38
C ALA A 10 -13.98 -9.23 14.53
N ASP A 11 -14.40 -9.35 13.28
CA ASP A 11 -13.84 -10.31 12.33
C ASP A 11 -12.69 -9.65 11.56
N ASP A 12 -11.47 -10.14 11.76
CA ASP A 12 -10.28 -9.60 11.09
C ASP A 12 -10.32 -9.83 9.58
N GLU A 13 -10.97 -10.89 9.10
CA GLU A 13 -11.13 -11.15 7.67
C GLU A 13 -12.03 -10.09 7.02
N GLU A 14 -13.14 -9.75 7.67
CA GLU A 14 -14.05 -8.70 7.21
C GLU A 14 -13.37 -7.34 7.22
N LEU A 15 -12.65 -7.01 8.31
CA LEU A 15 -11.87 -5.77 8.42
C LEU A 15 -10.81 -5.67 7.31
N GLY A 16 -10.10 -6.76 7.03
CA GLY A 16 -9.12 -6.82 5.96
C GLY A 16 -9.74 -6.54 4.58
N ARG A 17 -10.92 -7.12 4.30
CA ARG A 17 -11.66 -6.85 3.04
C ARG A 17 -12.12 -5.41 2.92
N VAL A 18 -12.67 -4.84 4.00
CA VAL A 18 -13.11 -3.44 4.01
C VAL A 18 -11.91 -2.51 3.79
N LEU A 19 -10.78 -2.80 4.43
CA LEU A 19 -9.55 -2.03 4.31
C LEU A 19 -8.99 -2.08 2.88
N LEU A 20 -8.88 -3.26 2.28
CA LEU A 20 -8.44 -3.39 0.88
C LEU A 20 -9.39 -2.70 -0.10
N SER A 21 -10.70 -2.92 0.04
CA SER A 21 -11.73 -2.25 -0.79
C SER A 21 -11.64 -0.73 -0.71
N TRP A 22 -11.35 -0.21 0.48
CA TRP A 22 -11.15 1.21 0.68
C TRP A 22 -9.87 1.71 -0.02
N LEU A 23 -8.73 1.05 0.17
CA LEU A 23 -7.49 1.40 -0.50
C LEU A 23 -7.65 1.39 -2.02
N THR A 24 -8.38 0.41 -2.57
CA THR A 24 -8.59 0.31 -4.02
C THR A 24 -9.41 1.48 -4.57
N ARG A 25 -10.30 2.07 -3.75
CA ARG A 25 -11.08 3.26 -4.12
C ARG A 25 -10.30 4.57 -3.97
N LYS A 26 -9.19 4.54 -3.22
CA LYS A 26 -8.36 5.71 -2.93
C LYS A 26 -6.87 5.39 -3.07
N PRO A 27 -6.41 5.00 -4.27
CA PRO A 27 -5.01 4.66 -4.50
C PRO A 27 -4.06 5.82 -4.22
N GLU A 28 -4.52 7.07 -4.27
CA GLU A 28 -3.74 8.27 -3.96
C GLU A 28 -3.32 8.39 -2.49
N GLU A 29 -3.96 7.64 -1.57
CA GLU A 29 -3.55 7.59 -0.16
C GLU A 29 -2.40 6.60 0.07
N LEU A 30 -2.05 5.79 -0.93
CA LEU A 30 -0.92 4.88 -0.87
C LEU A 30 0.37 5.58 -1.34
N PRO A 31 1.46 5.55 -0.57
CA PRO A 31 2.72 6.15 -0.97
C PRO A 31 3.49 5.26 -1.97
N LEU A 32 2.83 4.77 -3.04
CA LEU A 32 3.42 3.84 -4.00
C LEU A 32 4.63 4.43 -4.75
N GLU A 33 4.61 5.75 -4.95
CA GLU A 33 5.72 6.51 -5.54
C GLU A 33 7.03 6.33 -4.76
N SER A 34 6.96 6.08 -3.44
CA SER A 34 8.16 5.86 -2.61
C SER A 34 8.90 4.56 -2.93
N PHE A 35 8.26 3.64 -3.66
CA PHE A 35 8.87 2.39 -4.14
C PHE A 35 9.30 2.46 -5.61
N CYS A 36 9.03 3.58 -6.30
CA CYS A 36 9.44 3.79 -7.69
C CYS A 36 10.86 4.38 -7.77
N GLU A 37 11.55 4.17 -8.89
CA GLU A 37 12.79 4.88 -9.19
C GLU A 37 12.52 6.29 -9.72
N GLU A 38 13.57 7.11 -9.80
CA GLU A 38 13.46 8.49 -10.29
C GLU A 38 12.93 8.52 -11.73
N GLY A 39 11.80 9.22 -11.94
CA GLY A 39 11.15 9.32 -13.24
C GLY A 39 10.15 8.20 -13.55
N GLY A 40 9.95 7.25 -12.63
CA GLY A 40 8.87 6.28 -12.69
C GLY A 40 7.60 6.75 -11.98
N TRP A 41 6.47 6.16 -12.36
CA TRP A 41 5.19 6.39 -11.68
C TRP A 41 4.45 5.07 -11.43
N PRO A 42 3.72 4.97 -10.31
CA PRO A 42 3.00 3.74 -9.98
C PRO A 42 1.83 3.51 -10.96
N GLY A 43 1.73 2.29 -11.46
CA GLY A 43 0.56 1.78 -12.16
C GLY A 43 -0.53 1.26 -11.22
N PRO A 44 -1.52 0.53 -11.76
CA PRO A 44 -2.48 -0.23 -10.97
C PRO A 44 -1.76 -1.15 -9.99
N TRP A 45 -2.31 -1.26 -8.79
CA TRP A 45 -1.74 -2.06 -7.71
C TRP A 45 -2.71 -3.14 -7.26
N GLU A 46 -2.15 -4.21 -6.73
CA GLU A 46 -2.84 -5.29 -6.02
C GLU A 46 -2.24 -5.38 -4.62
N GLY A 47 -3.01 -5.84 -3.65
CA GLY A 47 -2.47 -6.02 -2.31
C GLY A 47 -3.22 -7.04 -1.46
N HIS A 48 -2.54 -7.40 -0.38
CA HIS A 48 -2.93 -8.45 0.54
C HIS A 48 -2.65 -7.99 1.97
N VAL A 49 -3.58 -8.26 2.89
CA VAL A 49 -3.39 -7.95 4.31
C VAL A 49 -2.59 -9.10 4.95
N ASP A 50 -1.35 -8.83 5.32
CA ASP A 50 -0.47 -9.80 5.98
C ASP A 50 -0.89 -10.03 7.43
N GLU A 51 -1.26 -8.94 8.12
CA GLU A 51 -1.47 -8.94 9.56
C GLU A 51 -2.45 -7.84 9.96
N ILE A 52 -3.29 -8.12 10.95
CA ILE A 52 -4.12 -7.13 11.63
C ILE A 52 -3.84 -7.22 13.13
N ARG A 53 -3.51 -6.09 13.74
CA ARG A 53 -3.42 -5.91 15.18
C ARG A 53 -4.46 -4.90 15.59
N ARG A 54 -5.20 -5.18 16.66
CA ARG A 54 -6.25 -4.27 17.12
C ARG A 54 -6.23 -4.09 18.62
N SER A 55 -6.72 -2.94 19.00
CA SER A 55 -7.18 -2.57 20.33
C SER A 55 -8.49 -1.82 20.14
N CYS A 56 -9.26 -1.63 21.20
CA CYS A 56 -10.56 -0.96 21.10
C CYS A 56 -10.49 0.46 20.51
N ASP A 57 -9.35 1.12 20.62
CA ASP A 57 -9.14 2.49 20.14
C ASP A 57 -8.35 2.59 18.83
N ARG A 58 -7.76 1.48 18.37
CA ARG A 58 -6.83 1.52 17.23
C ARG A 58 -6.75 0.19 16.51
N VAL A 59 -6.83 0.25 15.18
CA VAL A 59 -6.52 -0.85 14.27
C VAL A 59 -5.20 -0.55 13.56
N VAL A 60 -4.34 -1.55 13.45
CA VAL A 60 -3.10 -1.50 12.68
C VAL A 60 -3.07 -2.69 11.75
N ALA A 61 -3.04 -2.45 10.45
CA ALA A 61 -2.91 -3.48 9.44
C ALA A 61 -1.57 -3.37 8.73
N VAL A 62 -0.96 -4.51 8.42
CA VAL A 62 0.19 -4.58 7.53
C VAL A 62 -0.28 -5.12 6.20
N VAL A 63 0.00 -4.39 5.12
CA VAL A 63 -0.45 -4.71 3.77
C VAL A 63 0.76 -4.86 2.86
N SER A 64 0.87 -6.02 2.22
CA SER A 64 1.77 -6.21 1.08
C SER A 64 1.10 -5.66 -0.17
N VAL A 65 1.83 -4.87 -0.96
CA VAL A 65 1.38 -4.30 -2.23
C VAL A 65 2.30 -4.72 -3.37
N SER A 66 1.73 -4.95 -4.54
CA SER A 66 2.43 -5.22 -5.79
C SER A 66 1.85 -4.35 -6.90
N PHE A 67 2.70 -3.75 -7.72
CA PHE A 67 2.26 -2.91 -8.83
C PHE A 67 3.34 -2.84 -9.91
N GLU A 68 2.96 -2.39 -11.10
CA GLU A 68 3.93 -2.09 -12.16
C GLU A 68 4.30 -0.61 -12.11
N GLU A 69 5.56 -0.30 -11.81
CA GLU A 69 6.12 1.02 -12.08
C GLU A 69 6.21 1.21 -13.59
N ARG A 70 5.75 2.35 -14.06
CA ARG A 70 5.82 2.75 -15.46
C ARG A 70 6.93 3.77 -15.60
N VAL A 71 7.90 3.47 -16.46
CA VAL A 71 9.02 4.37 -16.78
C VAL A 71 8.92 4.76 -18.23
N SER A 72 9.13 6.05 -18.53
CA SER A 72 9.15 6.53 -19.91
C SER A 72 10.31 5.90 -20.69
N ALA A 73 10.03 5.30 -21.86
CA ALA A 73 11.07 4.72 -22.71
C ALA A 73 12.14 5.71 -23.21
N CYS A 74 11.89 7.03 -23.09
CA CYS A 74 12.89 8.06 -23.39
C CYS A 74 13.99 8.16 -22.32
N CYS A 75 13.76 7.68 -21.10
CA CYS A 75 14.70 7.78 -19.99
C CYS A 75 15.69 6.61 -19.93
N ASP A 76 15.36 5.47 -20.55
CA ASP A 76 16.11 4.22 -20.35
C ASP A 76 17.26 4.01 -21.35
N LEU A 77 17.17 4.51 -22.61
CA LEU A 77 18.18 4.16 -23.62
C LEU A 77 18.43 5.26 -24.67
N GLY A 78 19.70 5.61 -24.86
CA GLY A 78 20.23 6.32 -26.04
C GLY A 78 20.16 5.51 -27.34
N SER A 79 19.09 4.72 -27.52
CA SER A 79 18.80 3.97 -28.74
C SER A 79 17.30 4.02 -28.98
N ALA A 80 16.88 4.92 -29.88
CA ALA A 80 15.52 4.98 -30.37
C ALA A 80 15.14 3.63 -31.00
N LYS A 81 14.30 2.87 -30.31
CA LYS A 81 13.27 2.06 -30.95
C LYS A 81 11.93 2.69 -30.60
N GLU A 82 11.46 3.52 -31.52
CA GLU A 82 10.12 4.09 -31.52
C GLU A 82 9.07 2.97 -31.56
N GLU A 83 8.72 2.45 -30.40
CA GLU A 83 7.36 1.98 -30.14
C GLU A 83 6.90 2.77 -28.91
N LEU A 84 5.96 3.70 -29.13
CA LEU A 84 5.37 4.58 -28.12
C LEU A 84 4.86 3.74 -26.93
N GLY A 85 5.66 3.58 -25.88
CA GLY A 85 5.32 2.73 -24.74
C GLY A 85 6.18 3.06 -23.53
N TYR A 86 5.60 2.97 -22.35
CA TYR A 86 6.34 2.93 -21.10
C TYR A 86 6.88 1.51 -20.89
N HIS A 87 8.00 1.37 -20.18
CA HIS A 87 8.46 0.09 -19.67
C HIS A 87 7.80 -0.16 -18.30
N GLY A 88 7.28 -1.37 -18.10
CA GLY A 88 6.74 -1.82 -16.82
C GLY A 88 7.83 -2.52 -16.01
N ILE A 89 8.10 -2.05 -14.79
CA ILE A 89 9.01 -2.67 -13.83
C ILE A 89 8.17 -3.16 -12.65
N PRO A 90 8.16 -4.47 -12.32
CA PRO A 90 7.41 -4.96 -11.18
C PRO A 90 8.00 -4.43 -9.87
N ARG A 91 7.16 -3.81 -9.05
CA ARG A 91 7.50 -3.32 -7.71
C ARG A 91 6.64 -4.00 -6.66
N TYR A 92 7.25 -4.15 -5.49
CA TYR A 92 6.65 -4.76 -4.32
C TYR A 92 7.01 -3.91 -3.10
N GLY A 93 6.07 -3.76 -2.18
CA GLY A 93 6.26 -2.99 -0.97
C GLY A 93 5.40 -3.50 0.16
N ARG A 94 5.72 -3.08 1.38
CA ARG A 94 4.89 -3.31 2.56
C ARG A 94 4.51 -1.99 3.18
N LEU A 95 3.28 -1.91 3.66
CA LEU A 95 2.70 -0.71 4.24
C LEU A 95 2.12 -1.04 5.60
N GLU A 96 2.35 -0.16 6.58
CA GLU A 96 1.58 -0.14 7.82
C GLU A 96 0.47 0.90 7.69
N ILE A 97 -0.75 0.47 8.01
CA ILE A 97 -1.93 1.32 8.03
C ILE A 97 -2.46 1.34 9.45
N ALA A 98 -2.36 2.49 10.11
CA ALA A 98 -2.93 2.72 11.41
C ALA A 98 -4.23 3.52 11.28
N ILE A 99 -5.29 3.08 11.95
CA ILE A 99 -6.59 3.74 12.02
C ILE A 99 -6.91 3.95 13.49
N ASP A 100 -7.10 5.20 13.89
CA ASP A 100 -7.65 5.56 15.19
C ASP A 100 -9.18 5.44 15.13
N SER A 101 -9.77 4.55 15.91
CA SER A 101 -11.20 4.25 15.82
C SER A 101 -12.09 5.35 16.42
N ARG A 102 -11.54 6.24 17.24
CA ARG A 102 -12.28 7.32 17.91
C ARG A 102 -12.43 8.54 17.01
N THR A 103 -11.37 8.87 16.28
CA THR A 103 -11.29 10.05 15.40
C THR A 103 -11.56 9.68 13.94
N GLY A 104 -11.32 8.42 13.56
CA GLY A 104 -11.31 7.98 12.17
C GLY A 104 -10.03 8.36 11.43
N ASP A 105 -9.07 9.01 12.12
CA ASP A 105 -7.78 9.42 11.55
C ASP A 105 -6.97 8.20 11.12
N ARG A 106 -6.25 8.38 10.01
CA ARG A 106 -5.53 7.30 9.36
C ARG A 106 -4.11 7.72 9.06
N THR A 107 -3.20 6.78 9.13
CA THR A 107 -1.82 6.98 8.75
C THR A 107 -1.36 5.78 7.94
N VAL A 108 -0.84 6.04 6.74
CA VAL A 108 -0.23 5.03 5.88
C VAL A 108 1.27 5.30 5.86
N ARG A 109 2.07 4.27 6.11
CA ARG A 109 3.53 4.39 6.13
C ARG A 109 4.19 3.22 5.41
N PRO A 110 5.19 3.46 4.55
CA PRO A 110 6.01 2.37 4.02
C PRO A 110 6.79 1.72 5.15
N LEU A 111 6.85 0.39 5.10
CA LEU A 111 7.69 -0.43 5.96
C LEU A 111 9.01 -0.75 5.22
N PRO A 112 10.13 -0.88 5.95
CA PRO A 112 11.43 -1.24 5.39
C PRO A 112 11.48 -2.68 4.87
#